data_AF-K6FJ97-F1
#
_entry.id   AF-K6FJ97-F1
#
_cell.length_a   1.000
_cell.length_b   1.000
_cell.length_c   1.000
_cell.angle_alpha   90.00
_cell.angle_beta   90.00
_cell.angle_gamma   90.00
#
_symmetry.space_group_name_H-M   'P 1'
#
loop_
_entity.id
_entity.type
_entity.pdbx_description
1 polymer ?
#
loop_
_entity_poly.entity_id
_entity_poly.type
_entity_poly.pdbx_seq_one_letter_code
_entity_poly.pdbx_strand_id
1 'polypeptide(L)'
;MAVTKAALKELLILAGVERAVVDALPSDAPMLRHGIDSLDFPSFIVVLEEHFGLTIPEAEAWELRTLDDFAAYLDARAPKA
;
A
#
# COMPACT_ATOMS: atom_id res chain seq x y z
N MET A 1 -7.04 4.83 14.64
CA MET A 1 -6.21 3.60 14.65
C MET A 1 -5.00 3.85 13.76
N ALA A 2 -3.81 3.34 14.12
CA ALA A 2 -2.64 3.45 13.24
C ALA A 2 -2.64 2.29 12.24
N VAL A 3 -2.50 2.58 10.95
CA VAL A 3 -2.35 1.58 9.90
C VAL A 3 -0.97 0.96 10.04
N THR A 4 -0.95 -0.37 10.18
CA THR A 4 0.31 -1.10 10.34
C THR A 4 0.84 -1.55 8.99
N LYS A 5 2.17 -1.61 8.87
CA LYS A 5 2.86 -2.17 7.70
C LYS A 5 2.45 -3.61 7.43
N ALA A 6 2.13 -4.37 8.49
CA ALA A 6 1.61 -5.73 8.39
C ALA A 6 0.25 -5.77 7.66
N ALA A 7 -0.66 -4.84 7.97
CA ALA A 7 -1.92 -4.73 7.26
C ALA A 7 -1.70 -4.41 5.78
N LEU A 8 -0.83 -3.45 5.45
CA LEU A 8 -0.50 -3.12 4.06
C LEU A 8 0.11 -4.31 3.29
N LYS A 9 0.97 -5.09 3.95
CA LYS A 9 1.53 -6.32 3.39
C LYS A 9 0.45 -7.36 3.08
N GLU A 10 -0.55 -7.54 3.95
CA GLU A 10 -1.67 -8.45 3.65
C GLU A 10 -2.53 -7.94 2.48
N LEU A 11 -2.73 -6.63 2.34
CA LEU A 11 -3.44 -6.05 1.19
C LEU A 11 -2.68 -6.26 -0.13
N LEU A 12 -1.34 -6.21 -0.12
CA LEU A 12 -0.54 -6.56 -1.29
C LEU A 12 -0.77 -8.01 -1.75
N ILE A 13 -0.90 -8.92 -0.79
CA ILE A 13 -1.13 -10.34 -1.09
C ILE A 13 -2.55 -10.53 -1.64
N LEU A 14 -3.54 -9.83 -1.09
CA LEU A 14 -4.90 -9.80 -1.63
C LEU A 14 -4.96 -9.20 -3.04
N ALA A 15 -4.08 -8.25 -3.36
CA ALA A 15 -3.93 -7.67 -4.69
C ALA A 15 -3.24 -8.61 -5.70
N GLY A 16 -2.78 -9.79 -5.25
CA GLY A 16 -2.17 -10.81 -6.11
C GLY A 16 -0.64 -10.88 -6.04
N VAL A 17 0.00 -10.05 -5.22
CA VAL A 17 1.46 -10.09 -5.07
C VAL A 17 1.89 -11.33 -4.30
N GLU A 18 2.92 -12.02 -4.81
CA GLU A 18 3.44 -13.22 -4.17
C GLU A 18 3.93 -12.95 -2.74
N ARG A 19 3.56 -13.83 -1.79
CA ARG A 19 3.93 -13.67 -0.37
C ARG A 19 5.45 -13.56 -0.17
N ALA A 20 6.25 -14.29 -0.95
CA ALA A 20 7.70 -14.21 -0.87
C ALA A 20 8.25 -12.81 -1.23
N VAL A 21 7.63 -12.13 -2.20
CA VAL A 21 7.98 -10.75 -2.59
C VAL A 21 7.60 -9.79 -1.46
N VAL A 22 6.39 -9.93 -0.92
CA VAL A 22 5.88 -9.09 0.18
C VAL A 22 6.70 -9.25 1.46
N ASP A 23 7.10 -10.46 1.81
CA ASP A 23 7.91 -10.74 2.99
C ASP A 23 9.30 -10.08 2.88
N ALA A 24 9.89 -10.11 1.67
CA ALA A 24 11.19 -9.49 1.37
C ALA A 24 11.12 -7.96 1.16
N LEU A 25 9.93 -7.38 0.98
CA LEU A 25 9.75 -5.95 0.72
C LEU A 25 10.15 -5.10 1.94
N PRO A 26 11.17 -4.22 1.83
CA PRO A 26 11.51 -3.25 2.85
C PRO A 26 10.42 -2.17 2.94
N SER A 27 10.18 -1.64 4.13
CA SER A 27 9.09 -0.68 4.31
C SER A 27 9.40 0.73 3.80
N ASP A 28 10.68 1.08 3.77
CA ASP A 28 11.23 2.39 3.42
C ASP A 28 11.82 2.43 2.00
N ALA A 29 11.61 1.37 1.21
CA ALA A 29 12.16 1.25 -0.13
C ALA A 29 11.07 1.32 -1.21
N PRO A 30 11.39 1.84 -2.42
CA PRO A 30 10.41 1.97 -3.50
C PRO A 30 9.87 0.62 -3.97
N MET A 31 8.56 0.41 -3.81
CA MET A 31 7.85 -0.83 -4.14
C MET A 31 8.16 -1.34 -5.55
N LEU A 32 8.15 -0.43 -6.54
CA LEU A 32 8.42 -0.75 -7.96
C LEU A 32 9.82 -1.31 -8.25
N ARG A 33 10.77 -1.17 -7.31
CA ARG A 33 12.12 -1.74 -7.42
C ARG A 33 12.26 -3.09 -6.71
N HIS A 34 11.23 -3.52 -5.99
CA HIS A 34 11.25 -4.65 -5.08
C HIS A 34 10.21 -5.72 -5.45
N GLY A 35 9.95 -5.88 -6.75
CA GLY A 35 9.11 -6.97 -7.27
C GLY A 35 7.61 -6.66 -7.33
N ILE A 36 7.19 -5.45 -6.98
CA ILE A 36 5.86 -4.93 -7.27
C ILE A 36 5.95 -4.32 -8.67
N ASP A 37 5.18 -4.80 -9.64
CA ASP A 37 5.22 -4.24 -10.99
C ASP A 37 4.17 -3.13 -11.23
N SER A 38 4.08 -2.66 -12.47
CA SER A 38 3.14 -1.61 -12.88
C SER A 38 1.67 -2.06 -12.95
N LEU A 39 1.38 -3.36 -12.85
CA LEU A 39 0.04 -3.94 -12.79
C LEU A 39 -0.35 -4.25 -11.34
N ASP A 40 0.60 -4.71 -10.54
CA ASP A 40 0.43 -4.96 -9.11
C ASP A 40 0.12 -3.67 -8.36
N PHE A 41 0.82 -2.58 -8.70
CA PHE A 41 0.68 -1.30 -7.99
C PHE A 41 -0.75 -0.72 -8.10
N PRO A 42 -1.36 -0.56 -9.28
CA PRO A 42 -2.77 -0.16 -9.39
C PRO A 42 -3.74 -1.13 -8.70
N SER A 43 -3.49 -2.44 -8.79
CA SER A 43 -4.33 -3.46 -8.13
C SER A 43 -4.31 -3.30 -6.60
N PHE A 44 -3.13 -3.01 -6.04
CA PHE A 44 -2.96 -2.71 -4.63
C PHE A 44 -3.72 -1.45 -4.20
N ILE A 45 -3.67 -0.38 -4.99
CA ILE A 45 -4.42 0.85 -4.69
C ILE A 45 -5.92 0.55 -4.58
N VAL A 46 -6.49 -0.18 -5.54
CA VAL A 46 -7.92 -0.52 -5.54
C VAL A 46 -8.30 -1.31 -4.29
N VAL A 47 -7.54 -2.37 -3.95
CA VAL A 47 -7.79 -3.19 -2.75
C VAL A 47 -7.67 -2.36 -1.47
N LEU A 48 -6.73 -1.43 -1.42
CA LEU A 48 -6.52 -0.54 -0.28
C LEU A 48 -7.67 0.45 -0.11
N GLU A 49 -8.12 1.08 -1.19
CA GLU A 49 -9.28 1.97 -1.21
C GLU A 49 -10.55 1.25 -0.73
N GLU A 50 -10.81 0.04 -1.23
CA GLU A 50 -11.93 -0.80 -0.82
C GLU A 50 -11.83 -1.19 0.66
N HIS A 51 -10.64 -1.55 1.15
CA HIS A 51 -10.43 -1.96 2.53
C HIS A 51 -10.66 -0.83 3.55
N PHE A 52 -10.18 0.38 3.23
CA PHE A 52 -10.28 1.53 4.13
C PHE A 52 -11.50 2.43 3.84
N GLY A 53 -12.28 2.14 2.80
CA GLY A 53 -13.46 2.93 2.42
C GLY A 53 -13.11 4.36 2.03
N LEU A 54 -11.98 4.56 1.35
CA LEU A 54 -11.47 5.86 0.93
C LEU A 54 -11.13 5.88 -0.55
N THR A 55 -10.83 7.06 -1.08
CA THR A 55 -10.33 7.23 -2.44
C THR A 55 -9.05 8.05 -2.40
N ILE A 56 -8.00 7.55 -3.02
CA ILE A 56 -6.72 8.21 -3.20
C ILE A 56 -6.72 8.83 -4.60
N PRO A 57 -6.64 10.17 -4.72
CA PRO A 57 -6.49 10.81 -6.02
C PRO A 57 -5.26 10.26 -6.75
N GLU A 58 -5.40 10.00 -8.05
CA GLU A 58 -4.33 9.37 -8.83
C GLU A 58 -2.99 10.12 -8.72
N ALA A 59 -3.03 11.46 -8.72
CA ALA A 59 -1.84 12.29 -8.52
C ALA A 59 -1.14 12.03 -7.17
N GLU A 60 -1.89 11.82 -6.09
CA GLU A 60 -1.35 11.48 -4.78
C GLU A 60 -0.86 10.03 -4.74
N ALA A 61 -1.58 9.09 -5.36
CA ALA A 61 -1.15 7.69 -5.45
C ALA A 61 0.22 7.58 -6.16
N TRP A 62 0.45 8.41 -7.18
CA TRP A 62 1.75 8.51 -7.84
C TRP A 62 2.83 9.18 -6.99
N GLU A 63 2.57 9.69 -5.79
CA GLU A 63 3.61 10.18 -4.87
C GLU A 63 3.99 9.13 -3.82
N LEU A 64 3.11 8.15 -3.57
CA LEU A 64 3.34 7.07 -2.59
C LEU A 64 4.23 5.99 -3.21
N ARG A 65 5.45 5.85 -2.69
CA ARG A 65 6.47 4.93 -3.25
C ARG A 65 6.78 3.75 -2.35
N THR A 66 6.62 3.94 -1.05
CA THR A 66 7.05 2.99 -0.01
C THR A 66 5.86 2.63 0.89
N LEU A 67 5.93 1.49 1.57
CA LEU A 67 4.91 1.12 2.56
C LEU A 67 4.80 2.17 3.68
N ASP A 68 5.89 2.85 3.99
CA ASP A 68 5.92 3.93 4.98
C ASP A 68 5.16 5.17 4.50
N ASP A 69 5.23 5.50 3.21
CA ASP A 69 4.42 6.57 2.61
C ASP A 69 2.93 6.25 2.73
N PHE A 70 2.53 5.02 2.38
CA PHE A 70 1.15 4.57 2.49
C PHE A 70 0.64 4.58 3.94
N ALA A 71 1.43 4.06 4.88
CA ALA A 71 1.07 4.07 6.29
C ALA A 71 0.87 5.51 6.80
N ALA A 72 1.79 6.42 6.50
CA ALA A 72 1.70 7.82 6.89
C ALA A 72 0.51 8.53 6.23
N TYR A 73 0.28 8.27 4.95
CA TYR A 73 -0.84 8.84 4.19
C TYR A 73 -2.19 8.46 4.80
N LEU A 74 -2.33 7.17 5.14
CA LEU A 74 -3.54 6.62 5.73
C LEU A 74 -3.71 7.07 7.17
N ASP A 75 -2.66 7.11 7.98
CA ASP A 75 -2.74 7.62 9.35
C ASP A 75 -3.20 9.07 9.42
N ALA A 76 -2.86 9.89 8.42
CA ALA A 76 -3.29 11.27 8.33
C ALA A 76 -4.78 11.42 7.93
N ARG A 77 -5.37 10.42 7.28
CA ARG A 77 -6.71 10.49 6.66
C ARG A 77 -7.72 9.49 7.24
N ALA A 78 -7.26 8.48 7.97
CA ALA A 78 -8.12 7.55 8.68
C ALA A 78 -8.94 8.34 9.72
N PRO A 79 -10.26 8.10 9.81
CA PRO A 79 -11.05 8.68 10.87
C PRO A 79 -10.39 8.32 12.21
N LYS A 80 -10.01 9.34 12.98
CA LYS A 80 -9.72 9.14 14.40
C LYS A 80 -11.03 8.73 15.05
N ALA A 81 -11.26 7.42 15.14
CA ALA A 81 -12.28 6.84 16.01
C ALA A 81 -12.06 7.35 17.45
#